data_AF-A0AAD2FW60-F1
#
_entry.id   AF-A0AAD2FW60-F1
#
_cell.length_a   1.000
_cell.length_b   1.000
_cell.length_c   1.000
_cell.angle_alpha   90.00
_cell.angle_beta   90.00
_cell.angle_gamma   90.00
#
_symmetry.space_group_name_H-M   'P 1'
#
loop_
_entity.id
_entity.type
_entity.pdbx_description
1 polymer ?
#
loop_
_entity_poly.entity_id
_entity_poly.type
_entity_poly.pdbx_seq_one_letter_code
_entity_poly.pdbx_strand_id
1 'polypeptide(L)'
;MINGNPIDWALRVCESIAFSLHCCIGLSEPWTGVMKGVTEGSLVYNNFFFPLAGIFLGTIAYLNFSSSNAVVIGVQCYIAAFHTGAVFTHLRVGHHPAAAAAPGIFIVLAFAVLAIRESFLFAVMATLASVAVGVALGFVLVKPKEEHSAPLLSVLEEQESE
;
A
#
# COMPACT_ATOMS: atom_id res chain seq x y z
N MET A 1 9.29 31.48 -4.91
CA MET A 1 8.06 31.20 -4.11
C MET A 1 7.24 30.20 -4.90
N ILE A 2 6.85 29.09 -4.27
CA ILE A 2 6.06 28.04 -4.91
C ILE A 2 4.68 28.64 -5.22
N ASN A 3 4.46 29.05 -6.48
CA ASN A 3 3.11 29.34 -6.99
C ASN A 3 2.41 28.00 -7.21
N GLY A 4 2.09 27.30 -6.12
CA GLY A 4 1.45 25.98 -6.12
C GLY A 4 0.08 26.07 -5.48
N ASN A 5 -0.86 25.27 -5.98
CA ASN A 5 -2.17 25.12 -5.36
C ASN A 5 -1.98 24.67 -3.89
N PRO A 6 -2.47 25.43 -2.88
CA PRO A 6 -2.27 25.10 -1.48
C PRO A 6 -2.82 23.73 -1.09
N ILE A 7 -3.88 23.27 -1.76
CA ILE A 7 -4.48 21.96 -1.54
C ILE A 7 -3.56 20.85 -2.08
N ASP A 8 -3.01 21.00 -3.29
CA ASP A 8 -1.99 20.06 -3.84
C ASP A 8 -0.84 19.87 -2.87
N TRP A 9 -0.31 20.98 -2.33
CA TRP A 9 0.78 20.95 -1.37
C TRP A 9 0.39 20.23 -0.08
N ALA A 10 -0.75 20.56 0.50
CA ALA A 10 -1.22 19.96 1.76
C ALA A 10 -1.43 18.44 1.63
N LEU A 11 -2.04 17.98 0.54
CA LEU A 11 -2.25 16.55 0.26
C LEU A 11 -0.91 15.81 0.18
N ARG A 12 0.05 16.36 -0.56
CA ARG A 12 1.39 15.79 -0.71
C ARG A 12 2.17 15.75 0.59
N VAL A 13 1.97 16.73 1.48
CA VAL A 13 2.51 16.70 2.86
C VAL A 13 1.93 15.55 3.65
N CYS A 14 0.61 15.34 3.63
CA CYS A 14 -0.02 14.22 4.33
C CYS A 14 0.53 12.87 3.85
N GLU A 15 0.62 12.67 2.52
CA GLU A 15 1.19 11.48 1.91
C GLU A 15 2.65 11.25 2.30
N SER A 16 3.48 12.30 2.19
CA SER A 16 4.91 12.20 2.52
C SER A 16 5.17 11.96 3.99
N ILE A 17 4.33 12.46 4.91
CA ILE A 17 4.41 12.12 6.33
C ILE A 17 4.16 10.62 6.52
N ALA A 18 3.10 10.08 5.90
CA ALA A 18 2.79 8.66 6.02
C ALA A 18 3.92 7.77 5.49
N PHE A 19 4.46 8.09 4.31
CA PHE A 19 5.60 7.39 3.74
C PHE A 19 6.89 7.56 4.56
N SER A 20 7.12 8.71 5.17
CA SER A 20 8.27 8.92 6.06
C SER A 20 8.16 8.06 7.32
N LEU A 21 6.96 7.91 7.90
CA LEU A 21 6.74 7.00 9.01
C LEU A 21 6.98 5.55 8.59
N HIS A 22 6.51 5.13 7.41
CA HIS A 22 6.78 3.78 6.89
C HIS A 22 8.27 3.57 6.59
N CYS A 23 8.98 4.61 6.14
CA CYS A 23 10.43 4.60 5.99
C CYS A 23 11.10 4.31 7.33
N CYS A 24 10.76 5.05 8.38
CA CYS A 24 11.28 4.83 9.72
C CYS A 24 11.01 3.40 10.21
N ILE A 25 9.77 2.91 10.07
CA ILE A 25 9.39 1.55 10.48
C ILE A 25 10.19 0.50 9.71
N GLY A 26 10.27 0.63 8.38
CA GLY A 26 10.99 -0.32 7.52
C GLY A 26 12.49 -0.34 7.82
N LEU A 27 13.10 0.83 8.00
CA LEU A 27 14.51 0.95 8.39
C LEU A 27 14.75 0.37 9.78
N SER A 28 13.86 0.62 10.75
CA SER A 28 14.01 0.14 12.12
C SER A 28 13.72 -1.35 12.30
N GLU A 29 13.14 -2.01 11.28
CA GLU A 29 12.67 -3.38 11.38
C GLU A 29 13.70 -4.42 11.84
N PRO A 30 15.01 -4.34 11.49
CA PRO A 30 16.01 -5.26 12.01
C PRO A 30 16.13 -5.26 13.54
N TRP A 31 15.73 -4.16 14.20
CA TRP A 31 15.75 -4.02 15.65
C TRP A 31 14.38 -4.20 16.30
N THR A 32 13.29 -3.85 15.59
CA THR A 32 11.93 -3.87 16.15
C THR A 32 11.19 -5.19 15.92
N GLY A 33 11.40 -5.86 14.78
CA GLY A 33 10.68 -7.09 14.42
C GLY A 33 9.16 -6.95 14.29
N VAL A 34 8.65 -5.71 14.24
CA VAL A 34 7.21 -5.40 14.26
C VAL A 34 6.55 -5.84 12.96
N MET A 35 7.15 -5.49 11.82
CA MET A 35 6.61 -5.88 10.52
C MET A 35 6.68 -7.39 10.34
N LYS A 36 7.72 -8.06 10.85
CA LYS A 36 7.81 -9.51 10.87
C LYS A 36 6.63 -10.12 11.59
N GLY A 37 6.35 -9.70 12.83
CA GLY A 37 5.20 -10.20 13.60
C GLY A 37 3.84 -9.93 12.94
N VAL A 38 3.66 -8.76 12.33
CA VAL A 38 2.39 -8.41 11.64
C VAL A 38 2.20 -9.20 10.33
N THR A 39 3.29 -9.72 9.74
CA THR A 39 3.29 -10.40 8.43
C THR A 39 3.59 -11.88 8.53
N GLU A 40 3.61 -12.45 9.74
CA GLU A 40 3.94 -13.86 9.97
C GLU A 40 3.09 -14.78 9.09
N GLY A 41 3.74 -15.45 8.14
CA GLY A 41 3.13 -16.38 7.18
C GLY A 41 2.46 -15.74 5.95
N SER A 42 2.17 -14.43 5.95
CA SER A 42 1.39 -13.78 4.90
C SER A 42 2.22 -13.23 3.74
N LEU A 43 3.51 -12.95 3.94
CA LEU A 43 4.41 -12.42 2.91
C LEU A 43 5.68 -13.26 2.80
N VAL A 44 6.10 -13.54 1.57
CA VAL A 44 7.39 -14.21 1.30
C VAL A 44 8.47 -13.15 1.13
N TYR A 45 9.40 -13.04 2.09
CA TYR A 45 10.47 -12.05 2.04
C TYR A 45 11.77 -12.51 2.71
N ASN A 46 12.87 -11.82 2.41
CA ASN A 46 14.17 -11.99 3.07
C ASN A 46 14.40 -10.90 4.13
N ASN A 47 15.43 -11.05 4.97
CA ASN A 47 15.71 -10.10 6.06
C ASN A 47 15.99 -8.64 5.61
N PHE A 48 16.28 -8.40 4.33
CA PHE A 48 16.55 -7.06 3.79
C PHE A 48 15.33 -6.38 3.17
N PHE A 49 14.22 -7.11 3.03
CA PHE A 49 13.02 -6.61 2.38
C PHE A 49 12.48 -5.33 3.03
N PHE A 50 12.27 -5.34 4.35
CA PHE A 50 11.71 -4.18 5.05
C PHE A 50 12.63 -2.95 5.09
N PRO A 51 13.95 -3.08 5.37
CA PRO A 51 14.87 -1.95 5.25
C PRO A 51 14.89 -1.35 3.85
N LEU A 52 14.93 -2.19 2.82
CA LEU A 52 14.94 -1.73 1.43
C LEU A 52 13.63 -1.05 1.07
N ALA A 53 12.49 -1.64 1.44
CA ALA A 53 11.19 -1.02 1.29
C ALA A 53 11.16 0.35 1.99
N GLY A 54 11.68 0.45 3.21
CA GLY A 54 11.80 1.72 3.94
C GLY A 54 12.54 2.80 3.14
N ILE A 55 13.71 2.48 2.57
CA ILE A 55 14.48 3.41 1.72
C ILE A 55 13.66 3.85 0.50
N PHE A 56 12.97 2.93 -0.16
CA PHE A 56 12.10 3.26 -1.29
C PHE A 56 10.97 4.21 -0.87
N LEU A 57 10.31 3.94 0.25
CA LEU A 57 9.23 4.80 0.74
C LEU A 57 9.74 6.18 1.14
N GLY A 58 10.92 6.28 1.75
CA GLY A 58 11.58 7.58 2.01
C GLY A 58 11.92 8.33 0.73
N THR A 59 12.37 7.61 -0.31
CA THR A 59 12.63 8.19 -1.63
C THR A 59 11.35 8.73 -2.26
N ILE A 60 10.25 7.98 -2.18
CA ILE A 60 8.94 8.43 -2.68
C ILE A 60 8.48 9.67 -1.91
N ALA A 61 8.61 9.72 -0.59
CA ALA A 61 8.25 10.90 0.21
C ALA A 61 9.02 12.16 -0.23
N TYR A 62 10.31 12.02 -0.54
CA TYR A 62 11.15 13.09 -1.07
C TYR A 62 10.76 13.49 -2.49
N LEU A 63 10.63 12.52 -3.41
CA LEU A 63 10.25 12.76 -4.81
C LEU A 63 8.84 13.34 -4.94
N ASN A 64 7.97 13.11 -3.94
CA ASN A 64 6.67 13.74 -3.88
C ASN A 64 6.75 15.27 -3.75
N PHE A 65 7.93 15.89 -3.60
CA PHE A 65 8.12 17.34 -3.64
C PHE A 65 8.95 17.82 -4.83
N SER A 66 9.14 16.96 -5.83
CA SER A 66 9.85 17.31 -7.06
C SER A 66 9.21 18.50 -7.78
N SER A 67 10.06 19.31 -8.42
CA SER A 67 9.65 20.38 -9.34
C SER A 67 9.16 19.83 -10.69
N SER A 68 9.49 18.57 -11.01
CA SER A 68 9.03 17.91 -12.23
C SER A 68 7.63 17.32 -12.04
N ASN A 69 6.67 17.79 -12.84
CA ASN A 69 5.30 17.31 -12.79
C ASN A 69 5.19 15.81 -13.09
N ALA A 70 5.97 15.31 -14.05
CA ALA A 70 6.00 13.89 -14.41
C ALA A 70 6.48 13.00 -13.24
N VAL A 71 7.44 13.49 -12.44
CA VAL A 71 7.92 12.77 -11.24
C VAL A 71 6.81 12.71 -10.19
N VAL A 72 6.10 13.82 -9.95
CA VAL A 72 4.98 13.84 -9.00
C VAL A 72 3.88 12.88 -9.45
N ILE A 73 3.50 12.88 -10.73
CA ILE A 73 2.50 11.93 -11.27
C ILE A 73 2.94 10.48 -11.02
N GLY A 74 4.20 10.14 -11.32
CA GLY A 74 4.74 8.81 -11.06
C GLY A 74 4.67 8.41 -9.58
N VAL A 75 4.99 9.35 -8.69
CA VAL A 75 4.84 9.17 -7.23
C VAL A 75 3.39 8.93 -6.84
N GLN A 76 2.44 9.69 -7.36
CA GLN A 76 1.02 9.52 -7.05
C GLN A 76 0.47 8.18 -7.54
N CYS A 77 0.88 7.73 -8.73
CA CYS A 77 0.57 6.40 -9.22
C CYS A 77 1.15 5.31 -8.30
N TYR A 78 2.38 5.49 -7.81
CA TYR A 78 2.98 4.56 -6.85
C TYR A 78 2.22 4.56 -5.51
N ILE A 79 1.90 5.72 -4.95
CA ILE A 79 1.14 5.86 -3.69
C ILE A 79 -0.20 5.12 -3.78
N ALA A 80 -0.94 5.31 -4.89
CA ALA A 80 -2.19 4.62 -5.12
C ALA A 80 -2.01 3.10 -5.22
N ALA A 81 -0.99 2.63 -5.94
CA ALA A 81 -0.73 1.19 -6.11
C ALA A 81 -0.29 0.53 -4.78
N PHE A 82 0.62 1.16 -4.06
CA PHE A 82 1.12 0.70 -2.76
C PHE A 82 -0.02 0.57 -1.74
N HIS A 83 -0.83 1.62 -1.59
CA HIS A 83 -1.94 1.58 -0.64
C HIS A 83 -3.08 0.66 -1.09
N THR A 84 -3.28 0.47 -2.39
CA THR A 84 -4.18 -0.60 -2.87
C THR A 84 -3.67 -1.98 -2.44
N GLY A 85 -2.37 -2.23 -2.58
CA GLY A 85 -1.74 -3.45 -2.07
C GLY A 85 -1.93 -3.62 -0.56
N ALA A 86 -1.83 -2.53 0.22
CA ALA A 86 -2.06 -2.55 1.67
C ALA A 86 -3.53 -2.86 2.03
N VAL A 87 -4.50 -2.21 1.36
CA VAL A 87 -5.93 -2.54 1.47
C VAL A 87 -6.15 -4.02 1.19
N PHE A 88 -5.64 -4.50 0.06
CA PHE A 88 -5.79 -5.90 -0.36
C PHE A 88 -5.16 -6.86 0.66
N THR A 89 -3.98 -6.54 1.19
CA THR A 89 -3.29 -7.35 2.20
C THR A 89 -4.13 -7.46 3.47
N HIS A 90 -4.62 -6.34 4.01
CA HIS A 90 -5.45 -6.37 5.22
C HIS A 90 -6.71 -7.21 5.04
N LEU A 91 -7.38 -7.10 3.89
CA LEU A 91 -8.58 -7.89 3.60
C LEU A 91 -8.25 -9.37 3.40
N ARG A 92 -7.18 -9.69 2.67
CA ARG A 92 -6.79 -11.08 2.33
C ARG A 92 -6.24 -11.87 3.52
N VAL A 93 -5.56 -11.19 4.45
CA VAL A 93 -5.05 -11.81 5.69
C VAL A 93 -6.16 -11.93 6.75
N GLY A 94 -7.33 -11.33 6.52
CA GLY A 94 -8.47 -11.41 7.44
C GLY A 94 -8.36 -10.43 8.62
N HIS A 95 -7.61 -9.33 8.48
CA HIS A 95 -7.65 -8.25 9.46
C HIS A 95 -9.03 -7.60 9.47
N HIS A 96 -9.38 -6.96 10.58
CA HIS A 96 -10.62 -6.19 10.69
C HIS A 96 -10.73 -5.17 9.52
N PRO A 97 -11.86 -5.07 8.81
CA PRO A 97 -11.98 -4.20 7.62
C PRO A 97 -11.62 -2.73 7.85
N ALA A 98 -11.79 -2.23 9.07
CA ALA A 98 -11.36 -0.88 9.44
C ALA A 98 -9.83 -0.65 9.27
N ALA A 99 -9.01 -1.70 9.35
CA ALA A 99 -7.57 -1.61 9.07
C ALA A 99 -7.29 -1.24 7.60
N ALA A 100 -8.21 -1.55 6.69
CA ALA A 100 -8.09 -1.16 5.27
C ALA A 100 -8.55 0.29 5.01
N ALA A 101 -9.25 0.94 5.94
CA ALA A 101 -9.72 2.31 5.75
C ALA A 101 -8.56 3.31 5.70
N ALA A 102 -7.57 3.12 6.58
CA ALA A 102 -6.38 3.98 6.65
C ALA A 102 -5.59 3.99 5.33
N PRO A 103 -5.18 2.87 4.72
CA PRO A 103 -4.54 2.90 3.40
C PRO A 103 -5.50 3.38 2.30
N GLY A 104 -6.80 3.06 2.39
CA GLY A 104 -7.80 3.51 1.43
C GLY A 104 -7.87 5.03 1.27
N ILE A 105 -7.72 5.79 2.36
CA ILE A 105 -7.75 7.26 2.29
C ILE A 105 -6.62 7.83 1.44
N PHE A 106 -5.42 7.23 1.46
CA PHE A 106 -4.28 7.70 0.68
C PHE A 106 -4.43 7.42 -0.82
N ILE A 107 -5.26 6.46 -1.21
CA ILE A 107 -5.66 6.28 -2.61
C ILE A 107 -6.50 7.48 -3.06
N VAL A 108 -7.41 7.96 -2.20
CA VAL A 108 -8.24 9.13 -2.46
C VAL A 108 -7.40 10.41 -2.51
N LEU A 109 -6.42 10.56 -1.60
CA LEU A 109 -5.50 11.71 -1.64
C LEU A 109 -4.71 11.73 -2.96
N ALA A 110 -4.17 10.59 -3.37
CA ALA A 110 -3.40 10.50 -4.61
C ALA A 110 -4.25 10.82 -5.85
N PHE A 111 -5.49 10.33 -5.88
CA PHE A 111 -6.47 10.69 -6.90
C PHE A 111 -6.71 12.21 -6.92
N ALA A 112 -6.91 12.84 -5.76
CA ALA A 112 -7.15 14.28 -5.67
C ALA A 112 -5.93 15.09 -6.18
N VAL A 113 -4.71 14.67 -5.84
CA VAL A 113 -3.48 15.30 -6.37
C VAL A 113 -3.45 15.18 -7.90
N LEU A 114 -3.68 13.98 -8.46
CA LEU A 114 -3.72 13.79 -9.91
C LEU A 114 -4.79 14.65 -10.59
N ALA A 115 -5.99 14.75 -9.99
CA ALA A 115 -7.09 15.54 -10.52
C ALA A 115 -6.80 17.05 -10.50
N ILE A 116 -6.06 17.54 -9.49
CA ILE A 116 -5.63 18.94 -9.40
C ILE A 116 -4.54 19.27 -10.42
N ARG A 117 -3.60 18.35 -10.64
CA ARG A 117 -2.41 18.62 -11.47
C ARG A 117 -2.62 18.38 -12.95
N GLU A 118 -3.52 17.48 -13.31
CA GLU A 118 -3.80 17.08 -14.69
C GLU A 118 -5.27 17.33 -15.04
N SER A 119 -6.04 16.25 -15.19
CA SER A 119 -7.48 16.31 -15.44
C SER A 119 -8.17 15.20 -14.68
N PHE A 120 -9.47 15.37 -14.44
CA PHE A 120 -10.29 14.35 -13.77
C PHE A 120 -10.24 13.00 -14.49
N LEU A 121 -10.35 12.99 -15.83
CA LEU A 121 -10.28 11.75 -16.62
C LEU A 121 -8.92 11.07 -16.49
N PHE A 122 -7.83 11.84 -16.55
CA PHE A 122 -6.49 11.32 -16.34
C PHE A 122 -6.35 10.70 -14.94
N ALA A 123 -6.82 11.39 -13.90
CA ALA A 123 -6.80 10.90 -12.53
C ALA A 123 -7.55 9.58 -12.37
N VAL A 124 -8.75 9.46 -12.96
CA VAL A 124 -9.52 8.21 -12.95
C VAL A 124 -8.72 7.07 -13.60
N MET A 125 -8.22 7.28 -14.81
CA MET A 125 -7.50 6.24 -15.55
C MET A 125 -6.19 5.82 -14.85
N ALA A 126 -5.43 6.79 -14.35
CA ALA A 126 -4.19 6.55 -13.63
C ALA A 126 -4.44 5.80 -12.31
N THR A 127 -5.44 6.21 -11.52
CA THR A 127 -5.80 5.52 -10.28
C THR A 127 -6.30 4.10 -10.57
N LEU A 128 -7.14 3.89 -11.58
CA LEU A 128 -7.60 2.54 -11.96
C LEU A 128 -6.43 1.63 -12.38
N ALA A 129 -5.49 2.15 -13.17
CA ALA A 129 -4.29 1.41 -13.56
C ALA A 129 -3.44 1.04 -12.33
N SER A 130 -3.20 1.99 -11.42
CA SER A 130 -2.50 1.75 -10.16
C SER A 130 -3.20 0.74 -9.26
N VAL A 131 -4.53 0.80 -9.17
CA VAL A 131 -5.34 -0.18 -8.42
C VAL A 131 -5.16 -1.57 -9.02
N ALA A 132 -5.26 -1.70 -10.34
CA ALA A 132 -5.06 -2.99 -11.01
C ALA A 132 -3.66 -3.57 -10.73
N VAL A 133 -2.62 -2.74 -10.79
CA VAL A 133 -1.24 -3.14 -10.44
C VAL A 133 -1.14 -3.57 -8.97
N GLY A 134 -1.70 -2.78 -8.04
CA GLY A 134 -1.66 -3.09 -6.61
C GLY A 134 -2.38 -4.40 -6.27
N VAL A 135 -3.54 -4.65 -6.88
CA VAL A 135 -4.28 -5.91 -6.74
C VAL A 135 -3.49 -7.08 -7.33
N ALA A 136 -2.96 -6.94 -8.56
CA ALA A 136 -2.20 -7.99 -9.21
C ALA A 136 -0.96 -8.40 -8.40
N LEU A 137 -0.19 -7.42 -7.92
CA LEU A 137 0.96 -7.67 -7.04
C LEU A 137 0.52 -8.26 -5.69
N GLY A 138 -0.58 -7.79 -5.12
CA GLY A 138 -1.16 -8.35 -3.90
C GLY A 138 -1.49 -9.83 -4.03
N PHE A 139 -2.09 -10.25 -5.16
CA PHE A 139 -2.37 -11.67 -5.43
C PHE A 139 -1.10 -12.53 -5.51
N VAL A 140 -0.03 -11.99 -6.10
CA VAL A 140 1.25 -12.70 -6.26
C VAL A 140 2.00 -12.82 -4.94
N LEU A 141 1.98 -11.76 -4.12
CA LEU A 141 2.87 -11.64 -2.96
C LEU A 141 2.22 -12.05 -1.63
N VAL A 142 0.89 -11.95 -1.51
CA VAL A 142 0.18 -12.13 -0.23
C VAL A 142 -0.48 -13.51 -0.18
N LYS A 143 -0.07 -14.32 0.79
CA LYS A 143 -0.71 -15.60 1.12
C LYS A 143 -1.92 -15.37 2.04
N PRO A 144 -3.06 -16.03 1.78
CA PRO A 144 -4.18 -16.03 2.72
C PRO A 144 -3.79 -16.79 4.01
N LYS A 145 -4.43 -16.43 5.13
CA LYS A 145 -4.27 -17.13 6.41
C LYS A 145 -4.86 -18.55 6.30
N GLU A 146 -4.15 -19.56 6.79
CA GLU A 146 -4.49 -21.00 6.62
C GLU A 146 -5.86 -21.41 7.20
N GLU A 147 -6.45 -20.60 8.08
CA GLU A 147 -7.76 -20.87 8.69
C GLU A 147 -8.95 -20.89 7.72
N HIS A 148 -8.80 -20.40 6.48
CA HIS A 148 -9.87 -20.46 5.46
C HIS A 148 -9.82 -21.71 4.56
N SER A 149 -8.83 -22.58 4.70
CA SER A 149 -8.69 -23.80 3.90
C SER A 149 -9.13 -25.07 4.63
N ALA A 150 -9.41 -24.99 5.94
CA ALA A 150 -9.65 -26.15 6.79
C ALA A 150 -11.12 -26.62 6.95
N PRO A 151 -12.20 -25.81 6.79
CA PRO A 151 -13.52 -26.28 7.20
C PRO A 151 -14.17 -27.27 6.21
N LEU A 152 -13.66 -27.38 4.98
CA LEU A 152 -14.24 -28.30 3.98
C LEU A 152 -13.64 -29.71 4.04
N LEU A 153 -12.38 -29.86 4.43
CA LEU A 153 -11.74 -31.18 4.56
C LEU A 153 -12.15 -31.88 5.85
N SER A 154 -12.26 -31.16 6.98
CA SER A 154 -12.72 -31.76 8.23
C SER A 154 -14.17 -32.23 8.20
N VAL A 155 -15.03 -31.54 7.44
CA VAL A 155 -16.44 -31.94 7.25
C VAL A 155 -16.57 -33.15 6.32
N LEU A 156 -15.68 -33.29 5.34
CA LEU A 156 -15.65 -34.47 4.45
C LEU A 156 -15.05 -35.70 5.14
N GLU A 157 -14.04 -35.52 6.00
CA GLU A 157 -13.46 -36.62 6.79
C GLU A 157 -14.43 -37.16 7.85
N GLU A 158 -15.29 -36.31 8.45
CA GLU A 158 -16.36 -36.79 9.35
C GLU A 158 -17.45 -37.57 8.59
N GLN A 159 -17.80 -37.18 7.35
CA GLN A 159 -18.85 -37.84 6.57
C GLN A 159 -18.43 -39.18 5.93
N GLU A 160 -17.14 -39.47 5.79
CA GLU A 160 -16.66 -40.79 5.33
C GLU A 160 -16.49 -41.81 6.47
N SER A 161 -16.75 -41.39 7.72
CA SER A 161 -16.59 -42.24 8.92
C SER A 161 -17.91 -42.75 9.54
N GLU A 162 -19.07 -42.40 8.96
CA GLU A 162 -20.41 -42.93 9.31
C GLU A 162 -20.90 -43.94 8.26
#